data_AF-A0A7C7UGN5-F1
#
_entry.id   AF-A0A7C7UGN5-F1
#
_cell.length_a   1.000
_cell.length_b   1.000
_cell.length_c   1.000
_cell.angle_alpha   90.00
_cell.angle_beta   90.00
_cell.angle_gamma   90.00
#
_symmetry.space_group_name_H-M   'P 1'
#
loop_
_entity.id
_entity.type
_entity.pdbx_description
1 polymer ?
#
loop_
_entity_poly.entity_id
_entity_poly.type
_entity_poly.pdbx_seq_one_letter_code
_entity_poly.pdbx_strand_id
1 'polypeptide(L)'
;MSGRISKMFLMVALGVGQMFIGCGSPTEETLDDGRLFVINNCRPEPPGRIPSKIFVIFDEKRWEIPFNMDYNGNSTGVGPVELTQKTGPLTGGTRLNLKYGSRIGQGGYREYELPVTIDGNITVEIYSLDWWDWRSRIGARVHKGYWNNRAQIPPEHKPY
;
A
#
# COMPACT_ATOMS: atom_id res chain seq x y z
N MET A 1 -17.87 -57.54 -64.48
CA MET A 1 -17.69 -56.73 -65.71
C MET A 1 -18.42 -55.41 -65.53
N SER A 2 -17.83 -54.29 -66.00
CA SER A 2 -18.44 -52.96 -66.18
C SER A 2 -19.18 -52.33 -64.97
N GLY A 3 -18.89 -51.12 -64.48
CA GLY A 3 -18.04 -50.05 -64.98
C GLY A 3 -18.84 -48.77 -65.21
N ARG A 4 -18.43 -47.66 -64.58
CA ARG A 4 -18.48 -46.28 -65.13
C ARG A 4 -17.86 -45.27 -64.16
N ILE A 5 -17.08 -44.35 -64.73
CA ILE A 5 -16.51 -43.17 -64.09
C ILE A 5 -17.20 -41.95 -64.71
N SER A 6 -17.66 -41.02 -63.87
CA SER A 6 -17.81 -39.57 -64.13
C SER A 6 -17.98 -38.89 -62.75
N LYS A 7 -17.14 -37.96 -62.27
CA LYS A 7 -16.72 -36.63 -62.81
C LYS A 7 -17.91 -35.70 -63.07
N MET A 8 -18.02 -34.46 -62.58
CA MET A 8 -17.35 -33.66 -61.52
C MET A 8 -18.45 -32.98 -60.65
N PHE A 9 -18.28 -32.13 -59.64
CA PHE A 9 -17.21 -31.27 -59.04
C PHE A 9 -17.30 -31.39 -57.48
N LEU A 10 -16.40 -30.93 -56.59
CA LEU A 10 -15.80 -29.59 -56.28
C LEU A 10 -16.86 -28.56 -55.81
N MET A 11 -16.82 -27.94 -54.61
CA MET A 11 -15.73 -27.46 -53.73
C MET A 11 -16.16 -27.62 -52.24
N VAL A 12 -15.34 -28.15 -51.29
CA VAL A 12 -14.42 -27.44 -50.34
C VAL A 12 -15.12 -26.34 -49.51
N ALA A 13 -15.06 -26.24 -48.16
CA ALA A 13 -14.07 -26.65 -47.13
C ALA A 13 -14.73 -27.40 -45.94
N LEU A 14 -14.10 -28.30 -45.17
CA LEU A 14 -12.83 -28.34 -44.40
C LEU A 14 -12.86 -27.56 -43.05
N GLY A 15 -12.52 -28.28 -41.95
CA GLY A 15 -12.41 -27.80 -40.56
C GLY A 15 -13.35 -28.54 -39.59
N VAL A 16 -13.15 -29.81 -39.22
CA VAL A 16 -12.10 -30.32 -38.30
C VAL A 16 -11.86 -29.40 -37.10
N GLY A 17 -12.21 -29.87 -35.89
CA GLY A 17 -11.85 -29.19 -34.64
C GLY A 17 -12.69 -29.68 -33.44
N GLN A 18 -12.24 -30.75 -32.78
CA GLN A 18 -12.72 -31.06 -31.42
C GLN A 18 -12.28 -29.92 -30.49
N MET A 19 -13.18 -29.32 -29.73
CA MET A 19 -12.80 -28.48 -28.59
C MET A 19 -13.01 -29.22 -27.28
N PHE A 20 -11.94 -29.23 -26.49
CA PHE A 20 -11.84 -29.90 -25.21
C PHE A 20 -12.63 -29.16 -24.12
N ILE A 21 -12.89 -29.89 -23.05
CA ILE A 21 -13.43 -29.39 -21.79
C ILE A 21 -12.55 -28.24 -21.28
N GLY A 22 -13.12 -27.03 -21.26
CA GLY A 22 -12.55 -25.88 -20.57
C GLY A 22 -13.32 -25.64 -19.27
N CYS A 23 -12.85 -26.24 -18.16
CA CYS A 23 -13.21 -25.69 -16.85
C CYS A 23 -12.74 -24.24 -16.82
N GLY A 24 -13.65 -23.31 -16.55
CA GLY A 24 -13.27 -21.95 -16.19
C GLY A 24 -12.52 -22.02 -14.86
N SER A 25 -11.19 -22.04 -14.91
CA SER A 25 -10.36 -21.78 -13.74
C SER A 25 -10.84 -20.47 -13.11
N PRO A 26 -10.87 -20.34 -11.76
CA PRO A 26 -10.86 -19.00 -11.20
C PRO A 26 -9.64 -18.30 -11.81
N THR A 27 -9.84 -17.13 -12.40
CA THR A 27 -8.73 -16.22 -12.66
C THR A 27 -8.07 -15.96 -11.32
N GLU A 28 -6.88 -16.51 -11.11
CA GLU A 28 -6.04 -16.10 -10.00
C GLU A 28 -5.87 -14.59 -10.14
N GLU A 29 -6.33 -13.82 -9.15
CA GLU A 29 -5.98 -12.41 -9.06
C GLU A 29 -4.47 -12.36 -8.79
N THR A 30 -3.70 -12.23 -9.86
CA THR A 30 -2.26 -11.96 -9.81
C THR A 30 -2.09 -10.59 -9.19
N LEU A 31 -1.79 -10.57 -7.88
CA LEU A 31 -1.49 -9.36 -7.15
C LEU A 31 -0.23 -8.70 -7.73
N ASP A 32 -0.24 -7.38 -7.88
CA ASP A 32 0.85 -6.67 -8.54
C ASP A 32 2.10 -6.54 -7.64
N ASP A 33 3.29 -6.60 -8.25
CA ASP A 33 4.56 -6.22 -7.59
C ASP A 33 4.54 -4.73 -7.19
N GLY A 34 5.11 -4.39 -6.04
CA GLY A 34 4.82 -3.11 -5.39
C GLY A 34 5.92 -2.51 -4.52
N ARG A 35 5.96 -1.18 -4.45
CA ARG A 35 6.77 -0.41 -3.50
C ARG A 35 5.96 -0.05 -2.26
N LEU A 36 6.63 -0.05 -1.10
CA LEU A 36 6.05 0.30 0.18
C LEU A 36 6.45 1.72 0.57
N PHE A 37 5.46 2.59 0.71
CA PHE A 37 5.60 3.96 1.18
C PHE A 37 5.00 4.12 2.59
N VAL A 38 5.51 5.06 3.38
CA VAL A 38 4.93 5.43 4.69
C VAL A 38 4.85 6.95 4.82
N ILE A 39 3.70 7.47 5.25
CA ILE A 39 3.48 8.88 5.54
C ILE A 39 3.08 9.07 7.01
N ASN A 40 3.67 10.06 7.68
CA ASN A 40 3.39 10.40 9.07
C ASN A 40 2.50 11.66 9.11
N ASN A 41 1.20 11.43 9.28
CA ASN A 41 0.14 12.41 9.52
C ASN A 41 -0.25 12.47 11.01
N CYS A 42 0.69 12.17 11.92
CA CYS A 42 0.51 12.47 13.35
C CYS A 42 0.78 13.96 13.61
N ARG A 43 0.22 14.50 14.70
CA ARG A 43 0.53 15.87 15.11
C ARG A 43 1.88 15.96 15.81
N PRO A 44 2.78 16.88 15.43
CA PRO A 44 3.99 17.16 16.18
C PRO A 44 3.69 17.68 17.59
N GLU A 45 4.67 17.60 18.49
CA GLU A 45 4.58 18.31 19.77
C GLU A 45 4.57 19.84 19.57
N PRO A 46 3.98 20.61 20.51
CA PRO A 46 4.08 22.07 20.51
C PRO A 46 5.53 22.57 20.41
N PRO A 47 5.79 23.69 19.71
CA PRO A 47 7.10 24.34 19.69
C PRO A 47 7.68 24.53 21.10
N GLY A 48 8.97 24.28 21.26
CA GLY A 48 9.66 24.33 22.55
C GLY A 48 9.64 23.02 23.36
N ARG A 49 9.01 21.95 22.86
CA ARG A 49 9.16 20.58 23.41
C ARG A 49 10.15 19.75 22.60
N ILE A 50 10.68 18.70 23.22
CA ILE A 50 11.50 17.68 22.53
C ILE A 50 10.53 16.85 21.68
N PRO A 51 10.63 16.84 20.34
CA PRO A 51 9.64 16.17 19.50
C PRO A 51 9.70 14.65 19.68
N SER A 52 8.55 14.06 20.04
CA SER A 52 8.29 12.64 19.85
C SER A 52 8.57 12.24 18.39
N LYS A 53 9.26 11.11 18.21
CA LYS A 53 9.56 10.55 16.89
C LYS A 53 8.58 9.45 16.55
N ILE A 54 8.04 9.47 15.33
CA ILE A 54 7.30 8.35 14.73
C ILE A 54 8.30 7.48 13.96
N PHE A 55 8.13 6.17 14.04
CA PHE A 55 8.99 5.22 13.33
C PHE A 55 8.22 4.02 12.79
N VAL A 56 8.81 3.37 11.79
CA VAL A 56 8.43 2.04 11.29
C VAL A 56 9.65 1.13 11.35
N ILE A 57 9.45 -0.14 11.68
CA ILE A 57 10.44 -1.21 11.54
C ILE A 57 10.05 -2.02 10.31
N PHE A 58 10.96 -2.07 9.34
CA PHE A 58 10.85 -2.81 8.08
C PHE A 58 12.23 -3.34 7.73
N ASP A 59 12.31 -4.62 7.35
CA ASP A 59 13.55 -5.32 7.05
C ASP A 59 14.58 -5.20 8.19
N GLU A 60 14.13 -5.54 9.42
CA GLU A 60 14.82 -5.42 10.71
C GLU A 60 15.32 -4.01 11.10
N LYS A 61 15.22 -3.04 10.19
CA LYS A 61 15.70 -1.68 10.34
C LYS A 61 14.60 -0.75 10.84
N ARG A 62 14.91 0.07 11.85
CA ARG A 62 14.06 1.20 12.26
C ARG A 62 14.27 2.39 11.33
N TRP A 63 13.17 2.89 10.77
CA TRP A 63 13.07 4.09 9.95
C TRP A 63 12.33 5.17 10.73
N GLU A 64 12.96 6.33 10.95
CA GLU A 64 12.27 7.50 11.50
C GLU A 64 11.48 8.19 10.39
N ILE A 65 10.18 8.38 10.59
CA ILE A 65 9.28 8.94 9.56
C ILE A 65 9.01 10.42 9.88
N PRO A 66 9.49 11.36 9.05
CA PRO A 66 9.31 12.79 9.27
C PRO A 66 7.84 13.19 9.19
N PHE A 67 7.43 14.18 10.00
CA PHE A 67 6.06 14.67 10.01
C PHE A 67 5.71 15.36 8.67
N ASN A 68 4.63 14.92 8.05
CA ASN A 68 4.07 15.50 6.82
C ASN A 68 3.23 16.77 7.10
N MET A 69 2.92 17.04 8.38
CA MET A 69 2.22 18.23 8.85
C MET A 69 2.95 18.92 10.00
N ASP A 70 2.82 20.25 10.10
CA ASP A 70 3.29 21.04 11.24
C ASP A 70 2.32 20.96 12.44
N TYR A 71 2.66 21.63 13.54
CA TYR A 71 1.83 21.67 14.76
C TYR A 71 0.42 22.25 14.53
N ASN A 72 0.23 23.05 13.48
CA ASN A 72 -1.04 23.69 13.12
C ASN A 72 -1.81 22.89 12.05
N GLY A 73 -1.23 21.81 11.51
CA GLY A 73 -1.81 20.99 10.44
C GLY A 73 -1.59 21.52 9.02
N ASN A 74 -0.64 22.44 8.82
CA ASN A 74 -0.18 22.79 7.48
C ASN A 74 0.78 21.71 6.97
N SER A 75 0.77 21.40 5.67
CA SER A 75 1.72 20.43 5.11
C SER A 75 3.16 20.95 5.18
N THR A 76 4.10 20.07 5.53
CA THR A 76 5.55 20.33 5.51
C THR A 76 6.17 20.13 4.13
N GLY A 77 5.42 19.59 3.17
CA GLY A 77 5.91 19.25 1.83
C GLY A 77 6.78 17.98 1.74
N VAL A 78 6.99 17.28 2.86
CA VAL A 78 7.88 16.10 2.90
C VAL A 78 7.28 14.88 2.20
N GLY A 79 5.98 14.61 2.39
CA GLY A 79 5.28 13.50 1.76
C GLY A 79 5.70 12.10 2.26
N PRO A 80 5.31 11.03 1.53
CA PRO A 80 5.64 9.65 1.89
C PRO A 80 7.12 9.30 1.70
N VAL A 81 7.68 8.57 2.67
CA VAL A 81 9.00 7.93 2.60
C VAL A 81 8.87 6.55 1.97
N GLU A 82 9.66 6.24 0.95
CA GLU A 82 9.75 4.88 0.40
C GLU A 82 10.69 4.01 1.24
N LEU A 83 10.17 2.91 1.80
CA LEU A 83 10.98 1.96 2.58
C LEU A 83 11.73 0.96 1.67
N THR A 84 11.12 0.62 0.53
CA THR A 84 11.65 -0.29 -0.50
C THR A 84 12.73 0.30 -1.40
N GLN A 85 13.13 1.57 -1.18
CA GLN A 85 14.04 2.29 -2.07
C GLN A 85 15.36 1.54 -2.34
N LYS A 86 15.88 0.82 -1.33
CA LYS A 86 17.14 0.06 -1.43
C LYS A 86 16.96 -1.41 -1.80
N THR A 87 15.83 -2.02 -1.44
CA THR A 87 15.55 -3.45 -1.67
C THR A 87 14.94 -3.71 -3.06
N GLY A 88 14.39 -2.68 -3.69
CA GLY A 88 13.55 -2.83 -4.89
C GLY A 88 12.08 -3.13 -4.53
N PRO A 89 11.20 -3.23 -5.54
CA PRO A 89 9.81 -3.60 -5.33
C PRO A 89 9.72 -5.00 -4.72
N LEU A 90 8.69 -5.22 -3.93
CA LEU A 90 8.34 -6.49 -3.32
C LEU A 90 7.37 -7.25 -4.22
N THR A 91 7.49 -8.58 -4.25
CA THR A 91 6.60 -9.42 -5.05
C THR A 91 5.15 -9.30 -4.61
N GLY A 92 4.21 -9.28 -5.56
CA GLY A 92 2.78 -9.29 -5.30
C GLY A 92 2.36 -10.44 -4.38
N GLY A 93 1.43 -10.17 -3.47
CA GLY A 93 1.02 -11.12 -2.44
C GLY A 93 1.97 -11.27 -1.26
N THR A 94 3.14 -10.59 -1.25
CA THR A 94 4.03 -10.57 -0.08
C THR A 94 3.29 -10.05 1.14
N ARG A 95 3.20 -10.88 2.19
CA ARG A 95 2.63 -10.50 3.48
C ARG A 95 3.73 -9.99 4.40
N LEU A 96 3.57 -8.79 4.91
CA LEU A 96 4.46 -8.18 5.89
C LEU A 96 3.70 -7.94 7.20
N ASN A 97 4.37 -8.07 8.33
CA ASN A 97 3.89 -7.52 9.60
C ASN A 97 4.77 -6.33 9.98
N LEU A 98 4.33 -5.12 9.60
CA LEU A 98 5.07 -3.90 9.88
C LEU A 98 4.89 -3.53 11.35
N LYS A 99 5.97 -3.20 12.04
CA LYS A 99 5.87 -2.58 13.37
C LYS A 99 5.96 -1.07 13.22
N TYR A 100 5.05 -0.33 13.83
CA TYR A 100 5.07 1.12 13.83
C TYR A 100 4.91 1.64 15.26
N GLY A 101 5.40 2.85 15.53
CA GLY A 101 5.41 3.33 16.90
C GLY A 101 5.76 4.79 17.07
N SER A 102 5.65 5.23 18.32
CA SER A 102 6.14 6.53 18.77
C SER A 102 7.05 6.39 19.98
N ARG A 103 8.02 7.31 20.10
CA ARG A 103 8.76 7.50 21.35
C ARG A 103 7.84 8.16 22.39
N ILE A 104 7.83 7.64 23.62
CA ILE A 104 7.12 8.21 24.76
C ILE A 104 8.15 8.71 25.78
N GLY A 105 8.32 10.02 25.87
CA GLY A 105 9.12 10.68 26.91
C GLY A 105 10.59 10.23 26.99
N GLN A 106 11.09 10.08 28.22
CA GLN A 106 12.50 9.80 28.54
C GLN A 106 12.96 8.36 28.25
N GLY A 107 12.57 7.78 27.11
CA GLY A 107 13.19 6.57 26.56
C GLY A 107 12.26 5.39 26.30
N GLY A 108 10.98 5.49 26.67
CA GLY A 108 9.98 4.50 26.28
C GLY A 108 9.66 4.56 24.79
N TYR A 109 9.28 3.42 24.22
CA TYR A 109 8.63 3.35 22.91
C TYR A 109 7.30 2.63 23.09
N ARG A 110 6.28 3.02 22.32
CA ARG A 110 5.09 2.18 22.13
C ARG A 110 5.07 1.72 20.69
N GLU A 111 5.03 0.41 20.53
CA GLU A 111 4.99 -0.27 19.24
C GLU A 111 3.62 -0.93 19.05
N TYR A 112 3.20 -0.97 17.80
CA TYR A 112 1.97 -1.53 17.29
C TYR A 112 2.32 -2.34 16.04
N GLU A 113 1.52 -3.36 15.74
CA GLU A 113 1.71 -4.21 14.57
C GLU A 113 0.63 -3.90 13.52
N LEU A 114 1.02 -3.93 12.25
CA LEU A 114 0.15 -3.72 11.09
C LEU A 114 0.42 -4.82 10.05
N PRO A 115 -0.46 -5.82 9.92
CA PRO A 115 -0.39 -6.75 8.81
C PRO A 115 -0.74 -6.02 7.50
N VAL A 116 0.13 -6.12 6.50
CA VAL A 116 -0.11 -5.60 5.14
C VAL A 116 0.19 -6.67 4.11
N THR A 117 -0.47 -6.61 2.97
CA THR A 117 -0.18 -7.44 1.79
C THR A 117 0.17 -6.52 0.64
N ILE A 118 1.23 -6.84 -0.10
CA ILE A 118 1.61 -6.11 -1.31
C ILE A 118 0.65 -6.46 -2.44
N ASP A 119 0.05 -5.43 -3.03
CA ASP A 119 -0.90 -5.49 -4.13
C ASP A 119 -0.72 -4.18 -4.90
N GLY A 120 0.32 -4.18 -5.74
CA GLY A 120 0.91 -2.97 -6.33
C GLY A 120 1.57 -2.08 -5.27
N ASN A 121 1.87 -0.84 -5.67
CA ASN A 121 2.35 0.17 -4.73
C ASN A 121 1.33 0.39 -3.60
N ILE A 122 1.80 0.46 -2.35
CA ILE A 122 0.94 0.79 -1.20
C ILE A 122 1.56 1.87 -0.33
N THR A 123 0.72 2.71 0.27
CA THR A 123 1.15 3.72 1.24
C THR A 123 0.51 3.48 2.60
N VAL A 124 1.31 3.27 3.64
CA VAL A 124 0.85 3.24 5.03
C VAL A 124 0.79 4.66 5.57
N GLU A 125 -0.38 5.11 5.99
CA GLU A 125 -0.54 6.33 6.77
C GLU A 125 -0.50 5.99 8.26
N ILE A 126 0.36 6.67 9.00
CA ILE A 126 0.34 6.71 10.47
C ILE A 126 -0.24 8.06 10.88
N TYR A 127 -1.26 8.06 11.73
CA TYR A 127 -2.03 9.26 12.08
C TYR A 127 -2.37 9.32 13.57
N SER A 128 -2.58 10.52 14.12
CA SER A 128 -3.10 10.71 15.47
C SER A 128 -4.61 10.37 15.50
N LEU A 129 -5.07 9.56 16.46
CA LEU A 129 -6.50 9.23 16.61
C LEU A 129 -7.36 10.44 17.01
N ASP A 130 -6.75 11.41 17.69
CA ASP A 130 -7.26 12.75 17.90
C ASP A 130 -6.15 13.72 17.51
N TRP A 131 -6.43 14.60 16.55
CA TRP A 131 -5.47 15.61 16.12
C TRP A 131 -5.30 16.73 17.17
N TRP A 132 -6.30 17.02 18.00
CA TRP A 132 -6.23 18.14 18.95
C TRP A 132 -5.37 17.85 20.17
N ASP A 133 -5.20 16.58 20.54
CA ASP A 133 -4.23 16.12 21.52
C ASP A 133 -2.92 15.62 20.86
N TRP A 134 -1.82 16.36 21.03
CA TRP A 134 -0.49 15.92 20.60
C TRP A 134 0.03 14.69 21.36
N ARG A 135 -0.62 14.30 22.47
CA ARG A 135 -0.37 13.06 23.22
C ARG A 135 -1.29 11.91 22.80
N SER A 136 -2.14 12.13 21.81
CA SER A 136 -3.11 11.13 21.36
C SER A 136 -2.40 9.84 20.92
N ARG A 137 -3.12 8.74 21.01
CA ARG A 137 -2.64 7.47 20.45
C ARG A 137 -2.53 7.61 18.93
N ILE A 138 -1.59 6.87 18.36
CA ILE A 138 -1.47 6.75 16.91
C ILE A 138 -2.25 5.53 16.42
N GLY A 139 -2.82 5.64 15.22
CA GLY A 139 -3.31 4.52 14.42
C GLY A 139 -2.55 4.42 13.10
N ALA A 140 -2.82 3.38 12.32
CA ALA A 140 -2.33 3.25 10.96
C ALA A 140 -3.39 2.69 10.01
N ARG A 141 -3.34 3.08 8.74
CA ARG A 141 -4.18 2.52 7.67
C ARG A 141 -3.40 2.43 6.35
N VAL A 142 -3.84 1.53 5.47
CA VAL A 142 -3.19 1.26 4.17
C VAL A 142 -4.01 1.89 3.04
N HIS A 143 -3.32 2.58 2.14
CA HIS A 143 -3.85 3.13 0.90
C HIS A 143 -3.27 2.35 -0.29
N LYS A 144 -4.09 2.07 -1.30
CA LYS A 144 -3.60 1.60 -2.60
C LYS A 144 -2.92 2.75 -3.35
N GLY A 145 -1.82 2.43 -4.03
CA GLY A 145 -1.00 3.37 -4.79
C GLY A 145 -0.06 4.23 -3.92
N TYR A 146 0.59 5.17 -4.60
CA TYR A 146 1.33 6.25 -3.95
C TYR A 146 0.34 7.34 -3.49
N TRP A 147 0.27 7.58 -2.18
CA TRP A 147 -0.71 8.48 -1.57
C TRP A 147 0.00 9.55 -0.73
N ASN A 148 0.00 10.80 -1.19
CA ASN A 148 0.81 11.88 -0.61
C ASN A 148 0.04 12.88 0.25
N ASN A 149 -1.20 12.56 0.62
CA ASN A 149 -2.21 13.40 1.24
C ASN A 149 -1.82 14.87 1.50
N ARG A 150 -2.06 15.71 0.49
CA ARG A 150 -1.92 17.15 0.61
C ARG A 150 -3.10 17.81 1.33
N ALA A 151 -4.10 17.04 1.78
CA ALA A 151 -5.23 17.60 2.49
C ALA A 151 -4.80 18.11 3.87
N GLN A 152 -5.17 19.37 4.13
CA GLN A 152 -5.25 19.93 5.48
C GLN A 152 -6.08 19.01 6.38
N ILE A 153 -5.91 19.14 7.70
CA ILE A 153 -6.74 18.47 8.73
C ILE A 153 -8.19 18.34 8.24
N PRO A 154 -8.77 17.12 8.17
CA PRO A 154 -10.13 16.92 7.69
C PRO A 154 -11.12 17.84 8.41
N PRO A 155 -12.11 18.46 7.72
CA PRO A 155 -13.00 19.45 8.35
C PRO A 155 -13.71 18.97 9.62
N GLU A 156 -14.04 17.69 9.69
CA GLU A 156 -14.61 16.99 10.86
C GLU A 156 -13.68 16.97 12.09
N HIS A 157 -12.39 17.24 11.88
CA HIS A 157 -11.36 17.41 12.89
C HIS A 157 -10.85 18.85 12.97
N LYS A 158 -11.66 19.87 12.66
CA LYS A 158 -11.35 21.29 13.00
C LYS A 158 -12.19 21.73 14.20
N PRO A 159 -11.67 22.54 15.14
CA PRO A 159 -12.49 23.13 16.19
C PRO A 159 -13.34 24.23 15.55
N TYR A 160 -14.59 24.34 15.99
CA TYR A 160 -15.47 25.46 15.64
C TYR A 160 -14.98 26.76 16.27
#